data_AF-A0A0B7AK54-F1
#
_entry.id   AF-A0A0B7AK54-F1
#
_cell.length_a   1.000
_cell.length_b   1.000
_cell.length_c   1.000
_cell.angle_alpha   90.00
_cell.angle_beta   90.00
_cell.angle_gamma   90.00
#
_symmetry.space_group_name_H-M   'P 1'
#
loop_
_entity.id
_entity.type
_entity.pdbx_description
1 polymer ?
#
loop_
_entity_poly.entity_id
_entity_poly.type
_entity_poly.pdbx_seq_one_letter_code
_entity_poly.pdbx_strand_id
1 'polypeptide(L)'
;MPFVISSIQWIIPVAFTFLEGYEQFTMPKYELFIHMFREQLLRATMLAVLVYFWLNVASSKVECWETFVGQEIYRLTIMDMIFGLLYSFFMEFIRKLCSLKWKSIERAEFAIARHTLELIYTQSLCWLGVFYCPLLPVVVIAKLLITFYVKRYSVVQNCRPSLKPWRASRTHTHFVGYIFIFFICMCVAVFFSILKIQPSRTCGPYQNYETSYDVISKLVSTWENNYKVFGQIVRFIFSPGFVSGFLVVLCVMVYYSRAIMQSRRSRVEQFQKQLLLEGEDKKFLLNLLNHVKVSQDYSKPGPSKPTVVQQHSHQQPQGSMNFSN
;
A
#
# COMPACT_ATOMS: atom_id res chain seq x y z
N MET A 1 6.79 -17.19 20.02
CA MET A 1 6.51 -17.02 18.57
C MET A 1 6.48 -15.55 18.13
N PRO A 2 5.73 -14.62 18.78
CA PRO A 2 5.55 -13.26 18.25
C PRO A 2 6.83 -12.43 18.13
N PHE A 3 7.76 -12.59 19.08
CA PHE A 3 9.07 -11.92 19.09
C PHE A 3 9.95 -12.31 17.89
N VAL A 4 10.01 -13.60 17.56
CA VAL A 4 10.81 -14.12 16.44
C VAL A 4 10.25 -13.61 15.12
N ILE A 5 8.93 -13.68 14.94
CA ILE A 5 8.27 -13.23 13.72
C ILE A 5 8.47 -11.72 13.52
N SER A 6 8.30 -10.93 14.58
CA SER A 6 8.52 -9.48 14.51
C SER A 6 9.99 -9.17 14.19
N SER A 7 10.94 -9.84 14.85
CA SER A 7 12.37 -9.70 14.54
C SER A 7 12.67 -9.98 13.07
N ILE A 8 12.15 -11.08 12.54
CA ILE A 8 12.38 -11.48 11.15
C ILE A 8 11.77 -10.44 10.17
N GLN A 9 10.57 -9.94 10.45
CA GLN A 9 9.90 -8.94 9.61
C GLN A 9 10.68 -7.63 9.50
N TRP A 10 11.41 -7.24 10.54
CA TRP A 10 12.21 -6.02 10.54
C TRP A 10 13.65 -6.24 10.04
N ILE A 11 14.24 -7.43 10.26
CA ILE A 11 15.61 -7.75 9.84
C ILE A 11 15.69 -8.10 8.35
N ILE A 12 14.76 -8.89 7.81
CA ILE A 12 14.86 -9.36 6.42
C ILE A 12 14.86 -8.21 5.39
N PRO A 13 13.98 -7.19 5.49
CA PRO A 13 14.02 -6.06 4.55
C PRO A 13 15.35 -5.30 4.59
N VAL A 14 16.06 -5.30 5.73
CA VAL A 14 17.42 -4.73 5.83
C VAL A 14 18.41 -5.60 5.09
N ALA A 15 18.39 -6.91 5.34
CA ALA A 15 19.26 -7.85 4.64
C ALA A 15 19.08 -7.76 3.11
N PHE A 16 17.85 -7.64 2.63
CA PHE A 16 17.54 -7.43 1.23
C PHE A 16 18.10 -6.12 0.67
N THR A 17 18.03 -5.02 1.41
CA THR A 17 18.67 -3.76 0.97
C THR A 17 20.20 -3.84 0.95
N PHE A 18 20.81 -4.64 1.81
CA PHE A 18 22.27 -4.89 1.76
C PHE A 18 22.64 -5.76 0.56
N LEU A 19 21.87 -6.81 0.27
CA LEU A 19 22.07 -7.70 -0.88
C LEU A 19 21.90 -6.96 -2.22
N GLU A 20 20.90 -6.09 -2.32
CA GLU A 20 20.68 -5.26 -3.51
C GLU A 20 21.84 -4.28 -3.77
N GLY A 21 22.55 -3.86 -2.73
CA GLY A 21 23.78 -3.07 -2.90
C GLY A 21 24.88 -3.79 -3.68
N TYR A 22 24.81 -5.12 -3.79
CA TYR A 22 25.71 -5.95 -4.59
C TYR A 22 25.12 -6.33 -5.96
N GLU A 23 23.81 -6.22 -6.18
CA GLU A 23 23.17 -6.51 -7.46
C GLU A 23 23.12 -5.24 -8.33
N GLN A 24 23.89 -5.23 -9.43
CA GLN A 24 23.86 -4.15 -10.41
C GLN A 24 22.56 -4.22 -11.24
N PHE A 25 21.47 -3.63 -10.75
CA PHE A 25 20.23 -3.53 -11.53
C PHE A 25 20.41 -2.56 -12.71
N THR A 26 20.20 -3.07 -13.92
CA THR A 26 20.37 -2.32 -15.18
C THR A 26 19.29 -1.26 -15.40
N MET A 27 18.17 -1.29 -14.65
CA MET A 27 16.99 -0.42 -14.87
C MET A 27 16.37 0.08 -13.55
N PRO A 28 16.57 1.35 -13.15
CA PRO A 28 16.16 1.87 -11.83
C PRO A 28 14.64 1.99 -11.61
N LYS A 29 13.82 1.91 -12.68
CA LYS A 29 12.36 2.05 -12.61
C LYS A 29 11.65 0.79 -12.08
N TYR A 30 12.20 -0.40 -12.36
CA TYR A 30 11.60 -1.67 -11.96
C TYR A 30 12.12 -2.17 -10.61
N GLU A 31 13.34 -1.76 -10.25
CA GLU A 31 14.01 -2.09 -9.00
C GLU A 31 13.14 -1.81 -7.76
N LEU A 32 12.58 -0.60 -7.66
CA LEU A 32 11.71 -0.21 -6.53
C LEU A 32 10.46 -1.11 -6.44
N PHE A 33 9.85 -1.45 -7.57
CA PHE A 33 8.64 -2.27 -7.59
C PHE A 33 8.94 -3.74 -7.24
N ILE A 34 10.06 -4.28 -7.72
CA ILE A 34 10.52 -5.64 -7.39
C ILE A 34 10.82 -5.75 -5.90
N HIS A 35 11.54 -4.77 -5.32
CA HIS A 35 11.81 -4.74 -3.88
C HIS A 35 10.51 -4.69 -3.08
N MET A 36 9.57 -3.80 -3.45
CA MET A 36 8.25 -3.71 -2.80
C MET A 36 7.46 -5.03 -2.89
N PHE A 37 7.45 -5.66 -4.07
CA PHE A 37 6.75 -6.92 -4.28
C PHE A 37 7.35 -8.04 -3.45
N ARG A 38 8.69 -8.18 -3.42
CA ARG A 38 9.41 -9.17 -2.61
C ARG A 38 9.15 -8.97 -1.12
N GLU A 39 9.22 -7.73 -0.64
CA GLU A 39 8.93 -7.40 0.76
C GLU A 39 7.49 -7.74 1.13
N GLN A 40 6.53 -7.42 0.26
CA GLN A 40 5.12 -7.74 0.51
C GLN A 40 4.84 -9.24 0.44
N LEU A 41 5.49 -9.97 -0.49
CA LEU A 41 5.38 -11.42 -0.60
C LEU A 41 5.86 -12.12 0.68
N LEU A 42 6.99 -11.68 1.24
CA LEU A 42 7.50 -12.21 2.50
C LEU A 42 6.51 -12.02 3.66
N ARG A 43 5.89 -10.84 3.76
CA ARG A 43 4.87 -10.58 4.80
C ARG A 43 3.62 -11.41 4.57
N ALA A 44 3.21 -11.59 3.31
CA ALA A 44 2.09 -12.45 2.93
C ALA A 44 2.33 -13.91 3.31
N THR A 45 3.52 -14.45 3.03
CA THR A 45 3.86 -15.84 3.36
C THR A 45 3.94 -16.06 4.87
N MET A 46 4.55 -15.14 5.63
CA MET A 46 4.55 -15.21 7.09
C MET A 46 3.14 -15.17 7.68
N LEU A 47 2.30 -14.28 7.17
CA LEU A 47 0.91 -14.18 7.61
C LEU A 47 0.12 -15.44 7.26
N ALA A 48 0.33 -16.02 6.07
CA ALA A 48 -0.32 -17.27 5.67
C ALA A 48 0.10 -18.45 6.56
N VAL A 49 1.40 -18.57 6.88
CA VAL A 49 1.90 -19.61 7.80
C VAL A 49 1.31 -19.44 9.20
N LEU A 50 1.21 -18.20 9.70
CA LEU A 50 0.57 -17.89 10.98
C LEU A 50 -0.90 -18.29 11.00
N VAL A 51 -1.66 -17.89 9.98
CA VAL A 51 -3.08 -18.25 9.84
C VAL A 51 -3.24 -19.76 9.79
N TYR A 52 -2.43 -20.46 8.99
CA TYR A 52 -2.45 -21.92 8.91
C TYR A 52 -2.13 -22.58 10.25
N PHE A 53 -1.11 -22.10 10.96
CA PHE A 53 -0.76 -22.59 12.29
C PHE A 53 -1.90 -22.38 13.30
N TRP A 54 -2.51 -21.20 13.34
CA TRP A 54 -3.64 -20.91 14.22
C TRP A 54 -4.88 -21.73 13.89
N LEU A 55 -5.18 -21.96 12.60
CA LEU A 55 -6.26 -22.85 12.17
C LEU A 55 -6.03 -24.30 12.61
N ASN A 56 -4.79 -24.79 12.53
CA ASN A 56 -4.46 -26.13 13.01
C ASN A 56 -4.59 -26.23 14.53
N VAL A 57 -4.08 -25.25 15.28
CA VAL A 57 -4.24 -25.19 16.74
C VAL A 57 -5.72 -25.18 17.13
N ALA A 58 -6.53 -24.42 16.41
CA ALA A 58 -7.97 -24.37 16.60
C ALA A 58 -8.65 -25.72 16.31
N SER A 59 -8.17 -26.46 15.30
CA SER A 59 -8.65 -27.82 15.01
C SER A 59 -8.20 -28.86 16.03
N SER A 60 -7.09 -28.65 16.75
CA SER A 60 -6.55 -29.59 17.74
C SER A 60 -7.29 -29.59 19.10
N LYS A 61 -8.47 -28.97 19.18
CA LYS A 61 -9.33 -28.90 20.40
C LYS A 61 -8.60 -28.39 21.65
N VAL A 62 -7.69 -27.44 21.48
CA VAL A 62 -7.12 -26.72 22.62
C VAL A 62 -8.25 -26.02 23.36
N GLU A 63 -8.30 -26.14 24.69
CA GLU A 63 -9.23 -25.36 25.50
C GLU A 63 -9.01 -23.87 25.20
N CYS A 64 -10.08 -23.15 24.85
CA CYS A 64 -10.05 -21.70 24.65
C CYS A 64 -9.27 -21.22 23.42
N TRP A 65 -9.32 -21.97 22.32
CA TRP A 65 -8.56 -21.65 21.10
C TRP A 65 -8.79 -20.21 20.59
N GLU A 66 -10.01 -19.68 20.67
CA GLU A 66 -10.34 -18.32 20.22
C GLU A 66 -9.57 -17.26 21.01
N THR A 67 -9.50 -17.45 22.33
CA THR A 67 -8.80 -16.54 23.25
C THR A 67 -7.30 -16.66 23.06
N PHE A 68 -6.79 -17.88 22.84
CA PHE A 68 -5.39 -18.12 22.54
C PHE A 68 -4.95 -17.40 21.25
N VAL A 69 -5.71 -17.55 20.15
CA VAL A 69 -5.42 -16.88 18.88
C VAL A 69 -5.50 -15.36 19.03
N GLY A 70 -6.53 -14.84 19.70
CA GLY A 70 -6.66 -13.41 19.97
C GLY A 70 -5.49 -12.86 20.79
N GLN A 71 -5.03 -13.59 21.80
CA GLN A 71 -3.91 -13.19 22.64
C GLN A 71 -2.58 -13.20 21.87
N GLU A 72 -2.34 -14.18 21.00
CA GLU A 72 -1.15 -14.21 20.17
C GLU A 72 -1.14 -13.09 19.13
N ILE A 73 -2.27 -12.78 18.48
CA ILE A 73 -2.40 -11.64 17.56
C ILE A 73 -2.18 -10.30 18.30
N TYR A 74 -2.71 -10.17 19.51
CA TYR A 74 -2.49 -9.00 20.35
C TYR A 74 -1.01 -8.82 20.69
N ARG A 75 -0.36 -9.87 21.20
CA ARG A 75 1.08 -9.87 21.51
C ARG A 75 1.93 -9.56 20.28
N LEU A 76 1.58 -10.14 19.13
CA LEU A 76 2.24 -9.86 17.85
C LEU A 76 2.12 -8.39 17.45
N THR A 77 0.93 -7.80 17.59
CA THR A 77 0.70 -6.39 17.25
C THR A 77 1.53 -5.43 18.11
N ILE A 78 1.63 -5.72 19.42
CA ILE A 78 2.44 -4.94 20.37
C ILE A 78 3.94 -5.13 20.09
N MET A 79 4.39 -6.37 19.86
CA MET A 79 5.80 -6.64 19.56
C MET A 79 6.21 -5.96 18.26
N ASP A 80 5.39 -6.03 17.21
CA ASP A 80 5.66 -5.34 15.96
C ASP A 80 5.72 -3.81 16.13
N MET A 81 4.88 -3.23 17.02
CA MET A 81 5.00 -1.82 17.39
C MET A 81 6.35 -1.51 18.03
N ILE A 82 6.79 -2.31 19.01
CA ILE A 82 8.07 -2.11 19.70
C ILE A 82 9.23 -2.22 18.69
N PHE A 83 9.27 -3.29 17.91
CA PHE A 83 10.32 -3.49 16.91
C PHE A 83 10.32 -2.40 15.84
N GLY A 84 9.16 -1.92 15.41
CA GLY A 84 9.08 -0.82 14.44
C GLY A 84 9.55 0.51 14.99
N LEU A 85 9.30 0.79 16.27
CA LEU A 85 9.84 1.98 16.94
C LEU A 85 11.35 1.88 17.12
N LEU A 86 11.85 0.74 17.59
CA LEU A 86 13.28 0.49 17.72
C LEU A 86 13.98 0.59 16.37
N TYR A 87 13.41 -0.03 15.34
CA TYR A 87 13.93 0.04 13.98
C TYR A 87 14.05 1.46 13.48
N SER A 88 12.96 2.24 13.61
CA SER A 88 12.94 3.64 13.18
C SER A 88 14.02 4.41 13.93
N PHE A 89 14.07 4.29 15.26
CA PHE A 89 15.06 4.97 16.09
C PHE A 89 16.49 4.58 15.74
N PHE A 90 16.83 3.29 15.77
CA PHE A 90 18.21 2.83 15.57
C PHE A 90 18.71 3.06 14.14
N MET A 91 17.96 2.65 13.12
CA MET A 91 18.44 2.76 11.74
C MET A 91 18.65 4.20 11.33
N GLU A 92 17.74 5.08 11.74
CA GLU A 92 17.79 6.50 11.39
C GLU A 92 18.88 7.21 12.20
N PHE A 93 18.95 6.96 13.51
CA PHE A 93 19.95 7.56 14.39
C PHE A 93 21.37 7.12 14.05
N ILE A 94 21.59 5.81 13.81
CA ILE A 94 22.90 5.29 13.41
C ILE A 94 23.30 5.91 12.07
N ARG A 95 22.41 5.97 11.09
CA ARG A 95 22.72 6.56 9.77
C ARG A 95 23.02 8.06 9.88
N LYS A 96 22.40 8.79 10.82
CA LYS A 96 22.74 10.18 11.15
C LYS A 96 24.17 10.31 11.65
N LEU A 97 24.53 9.53 12.68
CA LEU A 97 25.85 9.55 13.30
C LEU A 97 26.94 9.20 12.28
N CYS A 98 26.68 8.16 11.47
CA CYS A 98 27.58 7.76 10.39
C CYS A 98 27.74 8.87 9.34
N SER A 99 26.67 9.58 8.96
CA SER A 99 26.76 10.69 8.00
C SER A 99 27.55 11.90 8.53
N LEU A 100 27.57 12.10 9.86
CA LEU A 100 28.37 13.15 10.50
C LEU A 100 29.86 12.78 10.52
N LYS A 101 30.18 11.49 10.71
CA LYS A 101 31.56 10.98 10.84
C LYS A 101 32.21 10.67 9.49
N TRP A 102 31.43 10.21 8.51
CA TRP A 102 31.90 9.84 7.18
C TRP A 102 31.05 10.50 6.09
N LYS A 103 31.66 11.45 5.35
CA LYS A 103 31.03 12.14 4.20
C LYS A 103 30.60 11.19 3.06
N SER A 104 31.10 9.95 3.05
CA SER A 104 30.71 8.92 2.09
C SER A 104 29.31 8.35 2.36
N ILE A 105 28.82 8.42 3.60
CA ILE A 105 27.51 7.87 3.99
C ILE A 105 26.45 8.97 3.89
N GLU A 106 25.56 8.81 2.93
CA GLU A 106 24.45 9.75 2.73
C GLU A 106 23.35 9.58 3.78
N ARG A 107 22.58 10.65 4.02
CA ARG A 107 21.46 10.62 4.99
C ARG A 107 20.39 9.62 4.53
N ALA A 108 19.60 9.13 5.49
CA ALA A 108 18.50 8.22 5.19
C ALA A 108 17.52 8.83 4.16
N GLU A 109 17.19 8.07 3.12
CA GLU A 109 16.06 8.37 2.25
C GLU A 109 14.76 7.87 2.87
N PHE A 110 13.71 8.69 2.86
CA PHE A 110 12.40 8.26 3.32
C PHE A 110 11.71 7.37 2.27
N ALA A 111 11.71 6.06 2.52
CA ALA A 111 11.06 5.08 1.66
C ALA A 111 9.55 4.96 1.98
N ILE A 112 8.75 5.82 1.34
CA ILE A 112 7.28 5.86 1.49
C ILE A 112 6.67 4.46 1.34
N ALA A 113 7.15 3.69 0.36
CA ALA A 113 6.61 2.37 0.06
C ALA A 113 6.73 1.38 1.21
N ARG A 114 7.89 1.28 1.86
CA ARG A 114 8.12 0.34 2.97
C ARG A 114 7.16 0.63 4.13
N HIS A 115 6.97 1.90 4.46
CA HIS A 115 6.04 2.30 5.50
C HIS A 115 4.59 2.03 5.10
N THR A 116 4.21 2.21 3.84
CA THR A 116 2.88 1.82 3.36
C THR A 116 2.65 0.32 3.48
N LEU A 117 3.62 -0.53 3.13
CA LEU A 117 3.49 -2.00 3.28
C LEU A 117 3.32 -2.43 4.75
N GLU A 118 3.92 -1.69 5.70
CA GLU A 118 3.74 -1.86 7.14
C GLU A 118 2.34 -1.48 7.63
N LEU A 119 1.76 -0.44 7.06
CA LEU A 119 0.37 -0.08 7.31
C LEU A 119 -0.57 -1.18 6.81
N ILE A 120 -0.35 -1.69 5.60
CA ILE A 120 -1.16 -2.77 5.01
C ILE A 120 -1.08 -4.04 5.87
N TYR A 121 0.12 -4.41 6.33
CA TYR A 121 0.31 -5.55 7.22
C TYR A 121 -0.45 -5.37 8.55
N THR A 122 -0.36 -4.19 9.16
CA THR A 122 -1.07 -3.86 10.41
C THR A 122 -2.59 -3.92 10.23
N GLN A 123 -3.11 -3.42 9.10
CA GLN A 123 -4.54 -3.50 8.77
C GLN A 123 -4.99 -4.96 8.60
N SER A 124 -4.16 -5.78 7.96
CA SER A 124 -4.44 -7.21 7.77
C SER A 124 -4.54 -7.97 9.09
N LEU A 125 -3.62 -7.71 10.02
CA LEU A 125 -3.68 -8.25 11.39
C LEU A 125 -4.92 -7.78 12.14
N CYS A 126 -5.32 -6.51 11.97
CA CYS A 126 -6.54 -5.97 12.58
C CYS A 126 -7.79 -6.71 12.07
N TRP A 127 -7.91 -6.92 10.76
CA TRP A 127 -9.06 -7.61 10.17
C TRP A 127 -9.14 -9.07 10.57
N LEU A 128 -7.98 -9.74 10.67
CA LEU A 128 -7.92 -11.10 11.19
C LEU A 128 -8.31 -11.17 12.68
N GLY A 129 -7.76 -10.24 13.47
CA GLY A 129 -7.86 -10.29 14.93
C GLY A 129 -9.15 -9.72 15.52
N VAL A 130 -9.87 -8.83 14.82
CA VAL A 130 -11.10 -8.20 15.34
C VAL A 130 -12.18 -9.22 15.71
N PHE A 131 -12.24 -10.35 15.01
CA PHE A 131 -13.17 -11.44 15.30
C PHE A 131 -12.87 -12.15 16.63
N TYR A 132 -11.58 -12.31 16.97
CA TYR A 132 -11.12 -13.00 18.17
C TYR A 132 -10.94 -12.06 19.38
N CYS A 133 -10.55 -10.81 19.11
CA CYS A 133 -10.29 -9.78 20.12
C CYS A 133 -10.93 -8.46 19.66
N PRO A 134 -12.17 -8.13 20.09
CA PRO A 134 -12.88 -6.94 19.64
C PRO A 134 -12.24 -5.61 20.07
N LEU A 135 -11.34 -5.64 21.06
CA LEU A 135 -10.59 -4.46 21.50
C LEU A 135 -9.33 -4.18 20.66
N LEU A 136 -8.92 -5.11 19.80
CA LEU A 136 -7.73 -4.98 18.95
C LEU A 136 -7.73 -3.72 18.05
N PRO A 137 -8.85 -3.28 17.45
CA PRO A 137 -8.88 -2.05 16.66
C PRO A 137 -8.42 -0.81 17.44
N VAL A 138 -8.72 -0.72 18.73
CA VAL A 138 -8.29 0.41 19.59
C VAL A 138 -6.76 0.42 19.71
N VAL A 139 -6.16 -0.76 19.91
CA VAL A 139 -4.70 -0.94 19.98
C VAL A 139 -4.05 -0.57 18.65
N VAL A 140 -4.66 -0.99 17.53
CA VAL A 140 -4.18 -0.68 16.18
C VAL A 140 -4.25 0.82 15.91
N ILE A 141 -5.33 1.50 16.30
CA ILE A 141 -5.43 2.96 16.19
C ILE A 141 -4.33 3.65 17.01
N ALA A 142 -4.12 3.24 18.25
CA ALA A 142 -3.04 3.77 19.09
C ALA A 142 -1.66 3.55 18.46
N LYS A 143 -1.39 2.34 17.95
CA LYS A 143 -0.18 2.01 17.20
C LYS A 143 0.02 2.95 16.02
N LEU A 144 -1.00 3.12 15.18
CA LEU A 144 -0.93 3.98 14.00
C LEU A 144 -0.65 5.44 14.37
N LEU A 145 -1.26 5.96 15.43
CA LEU A 145 -1.01 7.31 15.93
C LEU A 145 0.44 7.48 16.41
N ILE A 146 0.93 6.56 17.26
CA ILE A 146 2.31 6.59 17.77
C ILE A 146 3.31 6.52 16.61
N THR A 147 3.14 5.54 15.72
CA THR A 147 4.01 5.36 14.55
C THR A 147 3.98 6.57 13.62
N PHE A 148 2.82 7.22 13.43
CA PHE A 148 2.71 8.43 12.62
C PHE A 148 3.53 9.58 13.19
N TYR A 149 3.39 9.88 14.49
CA TYR A 149 4.14 10.97 15.12
C TYR A 149 5.65 10.72 15.13
N VAL A 150 6.07 9.49 15.43
CA VAL A 150 7.48 9.11 15.42
C VAL A 150 8.07 9.22 14.01
N LYS A 151 7.40 8.67 12.99
CA LYS A 151 7.86 8.76 11.59
C LYS A 151 7.86 10.19 11.08
N ARG A 152 6.85 11.02 11.44
CA ARG A 152 6.82 12.45 11.10
C ARG A 152 8.04 13.17 11.68
N TYR A 153 8.32 12.98 12.96
CA TYR A 153 9.47 13.61 13.61
C TYR A 153 10.79 13.17 12.96
N SER A 154 10.94 11.86 12.73
CA SER A 154 12.07 11.27 12.03
C SER A 154 12.31 11.90 10.65
N VAL A 155 11.28 11.99 9.82
CA VAL A 155 11.38 12.51 8.45
C VAL A 155 11.91 13.95 8.45
N VAL A 156 11.39 14.78 9.35
CA VAL A 156 11.76 16.19 9.44
C VAL A 156 13.20 16.36 9.94
N GLN A 157 13.63 15.54 10.90
CA GLN A 157 14.92 15.72 11.58
C GLN A 157 16.08 14.94 10.98
N ASN A 158 15.80 13.83 10.29
CA ASN A 158 16.82 12.85 9.94
C ASN A 158 16.90 12.51 8.46
N CYS A 159 15.80 12.65 7.72
CA CYS A 159 15.73 12.20 6.34
C CYS A 159 15.98 13.34 5.35
N ARG A 160 16.52 12.99 4.18
CA ARG A 160 16.50 13.88 3.00
C ARG A 160 15.23 13.64 2.19
N PRO A 161 14.75 14.66 1.44
CA PRO A 161 13.67 14.46 0.49
C PRO A 161 14.10 13.41 -0.56
N SER A 162 13.19 12.48 -0.89
CA SER A 162 13.47 11.44 -1.88
C SER A 162 13.62 12.05 -3.28
N LEU A 163 14.73 11.76 -3.95
CA LEU A 163 15.01 12.18 -5.33
C LEU A 163 14.52 11.17 -6.38
N LYS A 164 14.03 10.00 -5.95
CA LYS A 164 13.58 8.94 -6.87
C LYS A 164 12.28 9.37 -7.56
N PRO A 165 12.16 9.18 -8.90
CA PRO A 165 10.96 9.56 -9.64
C PRO A 165 9.76 8.71 -9.20
N TRP A 166 8.97 9.23 -8.26
CA TRP A 166 7.79 8.58 -7.72
C TRP A 166 6.53 9.01 -8.48
N ARG A 167 6.00 8.13 -9.33
CA ARG A 167 4.70 8.37 -9.99
C ARG A 167 3.56 7.99 -9.05
N ALA A 168 3.20 8.91 -8.16
CA ALA A 168 2.24 8.71 -7.06
C ALA A 168 0.95 7.97 -7.46
N SER A 169 0.36 8.31 -8.61
CA SER A 169 -0.89 7.68 -9.10
C SER A 169 -0.74 6.18 -9.41
N ARG A 170 0.38 5.75 -9.99
CA ARG A 170 0.59 4.34 -10.35
C ARG A 170 0.81 3.49 -9.11
N THR A 171 1.65 3.96 -8.17
CA THR A 171 1.94 3.18 -6.96
C THR A 171 0.76 3.11 -6.00
N HIS A 172 -0.07 4.16 -5.93
CA HIS A 172 -1.32 4.13 -5.18
C HIS A 172 -2.23 2.97 -5.62
N THR A 173 -2.36 2.75 -6.93
CA THR A 173 -3.17 1.65 -7.48
C THR A 173 -2.65 0.28 -7.03
N HIS A 174 -1.33 0.09 -6.99
CA HIS A 174 -0.74 -1.15 -6.48
C HIS A 174 -0.99 -1.36 -4.98
N PHE A 175 -0.87 -0.31 -4.16
CA PHE A 175 -1.18 -0.41 -2.72
C PHE A 175 -2.64 -0.75 -2.47
N VAL A 176 -3.57 -0.10 -3.16
CA VAL A 176 -4.99 -0.43 -3.07
C VAL A 176 -5.24 -1.88 -3.50
N GLY A 177 -4.56 -2.35 -4.55
CA GLY A 177 -4.61 -3.75 -4.95
C GLY A 177 -4.14 -4.72 -3.85
N TYR A 178 -3.01 -4.43 -3.19
CA TYR A 178 -2.53 -5.23 -2.06
C TYR A 178 -3.51 -5.24 -0.89
N ILE A 179 -4.02 -4.07 -0.48
CA ILE A 179 -5.03 -3.93 0.59
C ILE A 179 -6.24 -4.79 0.28
N PHE A 180 -6.75 -4.73 -0.95
CA PHE A 180 -7.90 -5.51 -1.38
C PHE A 180 -7.65 -7.01 -1.31
N ILE A 181 -6.51 -7.49 -1.83
CA ILE A 181 -6.17 -8.92 -1.79
C ILE A 181 -6.05 -9.40 -0.35
N PHE A 182 -5.32 -8.67 0.50
CA PHE A 182 -5.17 -9.04 1.91
C PHE A 182 -6.50 -9.03 2.65
N PHE A 183 -7.38 -8.07 2.39
CA PHE A 183 -8.72 -8.02 2.97
C PHE A 183 -9.52 -9.29 2.64
N ILE A 184 -9.59 -9.65 1.35
CA ILE A 184 -10.30 -10.85 0.91
C ILE A 184 -9.68 -12.11 1.55
N CYS A 185 -8.35 -12.23 1.58
CA CYS A 185 -7.68 -13.36 2.22
C CYS A 185 -8.00 -13.47 3.73
N MET A 186 -8.00 -12.36 4.47
CA MET A 186 -8.35 -12.37 5.89
C MET A 186 -9.82 -12.70 6.12
N CYS A 187 -10.73 -12.16 5.30
CA CYS A 187 -12.15 -12.51 5.35
C CYS A 187 -12.37 -14.00 5.09
N VAL A 188 -11.72 -14.57 4.09
CA VAL A 188 -11.81 -16.01 3.78
C VAL A 188 -11.27 -16.85 4.94
N ALA A 189 -10.13 -16.45 5.54
CA ALA A 189 -9.57 -17.15 6.69
C ALA A 189 -10.51 -17.16 7.90
N VAL A 190 -11.05 -15.99 8.27
CA VAL A 190 -12.01 -15.86 9.37
C VAL A 190 -13.30 -16.63 9.07
N PHE A 191 -13.83 -16.51 7.86
CA PHE A 191 -15.04 -17.23 7.44
C PHE A 191 -14.84 -18.74 7.48
N PHE A 192 -13.68 -19.23 7.03
CA PHE A 192 -13.32 -20.65 7.14
C PHE A 192 -13.27 -21.10 8.61
N SER A 193 -12.67 -20.31 9.51
CA SER A 193 -12.68 -20.60 10.95
C SER A 193 -14.10 -20.70 11.50
N ILE A 194 -14.97 -19.74 11.18
CA ILE A 194 -16.36 -19.69 11.66
C ILE A 194 -17.17 -20.91 11.20
N LEU A 195 -16.99 -21.36 9.96
CA LEU A 195 -17.78 -22.46 9.41
C LEU A 195 -17.30 -23.85 9.83
N LYS A 196 -15.99 -24.04 9.97
CA LYS A 196 -15.41 -25.37 10.16
C LYS A 196 -15.05 -25.70 11.60
N ILE A 197 -14.87 -24.69 12.45
CA ILE A 197 -14.35 -24.87 13.81
C ILE A 197 -15.46 -24.53 14.81
N GLN A 198 -15.77 -25.47 15.70
CA GLN A 198 -16.77 -25.22 16.74
C GLN A 198 -16.21 -24.26 17.81
N PRO A 199 -17.05 -23.34 18.32
CA PRO A 199 -16.65 -22.42 19.38
C PRO A 199 -16.33 -23.18 20.68
N SER A 200 -15.47 -22.59 21.51
CA SER A 200 -15.09 -23.17 22.80
C SER A 200 -16.25 -23.06 23.81
N ARG A 201 -16.58 -24.16 24.52
CA ARG A 201 -17.73 -24.17 25.46
C ARG A 201 -17.45 -23.49 26.80
N THR A 202 -16.21 -23.48 27.26
CA THR A 202 -15.81 -23.01 28.60
C THR A 202 -15.27 -21.58 28.62
N CYS A 203 -14.81 -21.04 27.49
CA CYS A 203 -13.99 -19.84 27.40
C CYS A 203 -14.14 -19.11 26.06
N GLY A 204 -13.98 -17.79 26.08
CA GLY A 204 -14.00 -16.94 24.87
C GLY A 204 -15.25 -16.06 24.73
N PRO A 205 -15.26 -15.16 23.75
CA PRO A 205 -16.38 -14.23 23.51
C PRO A 205 -17.66 -14.93 23.02
N TYR A 206 -17.55 -16.17 22.51
CA TYR A 206 -18.66 -16.97 21.99
C TYR A 206 -19.09 -18.10 22.94
N GLN A 207 -18.76 -18.00 24.24
CA GLN A 207 -19.20 -18.94 25.28
C GLN A 207 -20.73 -19.14 25.24
N ASN A 208 -21.18 -20.40 25.31
CA ASN A 208 -22.59 -20.82 25.34
C ASN A 208 -23.35 -20.79 23.99
N TYR A 209 -22.67 -20.62 22.86
CA TYR A 209 -23.27 -20.73 21.53
C TYR A 209 -22.81 -22.00 20.82
N GLU A 210 -23.70 -22.69 20.10
CA GLU A 210 -23.33 -23.88 19.32
C GLU A 210 -22.49 -23.50 18.10
N THR A 211 -22.75 -22.31 17.54
CA THR A 211 -22.00 -21.76 16.41
C THR A 211 -21.69 -20.28 16.62
N SER A 212 -20.55 -19.78 16.11
CA SER A 212 -20.15 -18.38 16.32
C SER A 212 -21.11 -17.35 15.71
N TYR A 213 -21.92 -17.73 14.71
CA TYR A 213 -22.93 -16.87 14.10
C TYR A 213 -24.23 -16.77 14.90
N ASP A 214 -24.47 -17.67 15.86
CA ASP A 214 -25.65 -17.61 16.73
C ASP A 214 -25.62 -16.38 17.66
N VAL A 215 -24.44 -15.84 17.95
CA VAL A 215 -24.31 -14.57 18.67
C VAL A 215 -24.98 -13.45 17.89
N ILE A 216 -24.75 -13.40 16.57
CA ILE A 216 -25.32 -12.36 15.72
C ILE A 216 -26.83 -12.55 15.61
N SER A 217 -27.30 -13.78 15.39
CA SER A 217 -28.74 -14.05 15.29
C SER A 217 -29.48 -13.72 16.59
N LYS A 218 -28.88 -14.02 17.76
CA LYS A 218 -29.44 -13.66 19.07
C LYS A 218 -29.36 -12.17 19.37
N LEU A 219 -28.30 -11.49 18.95
CA LEU A 219 -28.19 -10.03 19.08
C LEU A 219 -29.27 -9.34 18.25
N VAL A 220 -29.45 -9.78 17.01
CA VAL A 220 -30.48 -9.29 16.09
C VAL A 220 -31.88 -9.53 16.66
N SER A 221 -32.18 -10.72 17.19
CA SER A 221 -33.49 -11.02 17.77
C SER A 221 -33.75 -10.26 19.07
N THR A 222 -32.71 -10.02 19.89
CA THR A 222 -32.82 -9.18 21.10
C THR A 222 -33.10 -7.72 20.73
N TRP A 223 -32.42 -7.19 19.71
CA TRP A 223 -32.64 -5.81 19.24
C TRP A 223 -34.03 -5.64 18.62
N GLU A 224 -34.49 -6.63 17.87
CA GLU A 224 -35.84 -6.64 17.31
C GLU A 224 -36.92 -6.59 18.41
N ASN A 225 -36.72 -7.31 19.50
CA ASN A 225 -37.67 -7.32 20.62
C ASN A 225 -37.62 -6.05 21.47
N ASN A 226 -36.42 -5.50 21.74
CA ASN A 226 -36.28 -4.29 22.57
C ASN A 226 -36.62 -2.99 21.81
N TYR A 227 -36.36 -2.95 20.50
CA TYR A 227 -36.60 -1.79 19.66
C TYR A 227 -37.36 -2.20 18.39
N LYS A 228 -38.70 -2.22 18.48
CA LYS A 228 -39.60 -2.61 17.37
C LYS A 228 -39.28 -1.88 16.05
N VAL A 229 -38.91 -0.61 16.12
CA VAL A 229 -38.51 0.21 14.96
C VAL A 229 -37.22 -0.33 14.33
N PHE A 230 -36.23 -0.71 15.14
CA PHE A 230 -34.98 -1.27 14.67
C PHE A 230 -35.17 -2.65 14.04
N GLY A 231 -35.98 -3.51 14.68
CA GLY A 231 -36.35 -4.83 14.13
C GLY A 231 -37.01 -4.73 12.75
N GLN A 232 -37.94 -3.78 12.58
CA GLN A 232 -38.61 -3.54 11.29
C GLN A 232 -37.62 -3.09 10.21
N ILE A 233 -36.65 -2.23 10.54
CA ILE A 233 -35.59 -1.80 9.62
C ILE A 233 -34.70 -2.98 9.22
N VAL A 234 -34.28 -3.79 10.19
CA VAL A 234 -33.44 -4.98 9.93
C VAL A 234 -34.17 -5.97 9.03
N ARG A 235 -35.44 -6.31 9.32
CA ARG A 235 -36.24 -7.18 8.45
C ARG A 235 -36.42 -6.63 7.05
N PHE A 236 -36.58 -5.30 6.91
CA PHE A 236 -36.69 -4.66 5.61
C PHE A 236 -35.38 -4.76 4.82
N ILE A 237 -34.22 -4.52 5.45
CA ILE A 237 -32.90 -4.61 4.80
C ILE A 237 -32.58 -6.04 4.36
N PHE A 238 -32.87 -7.04 5.19
CA PHE A 238 -32.64 -8.46 4.86
C PHE A 238 -33.75 -9.10 4.03
N SER A 239 -34.79 -8.34 3.67
CA SER A 239 -35.85 -8.82 2.80
C SER A 239 -35.28 -9.18 1.41
N PRO A 240 -35.63 -10.34 0.83
CA PRO A 240 -35.13 -10.76 -0.48
C PRO A 240 -35.40 -9.73 -1.57
N GLY A 241 -36.51 -8.99 -1.48
CA GLY A 241 -36.84 -7.91 -2.43
C GLY A 241 -35.90 -6.71 -2.34
N PHE A 242 -35.55 -6.27 -1.13
CA PHE A 242 -34.63 -5.15 -0.93
C PHE A 242 -33.21 -5.53 -1.37
N VAL A 243 -32.73 -6.71 -0.96
CA VAL A 243 -31.41 -7.22 -1.35
C VAL A 243 -31.31 -7.37 -2.87
N SER A 244 -32.33 -7.93 -3.52
CA SER A 244 -32.38 -8.06 -4.97
C SER A 244 -32.37 -6.70 -5.67
N GLY A 245 -33.21 -5.76 -5.24
CA GLY A 245 -33.24 -4.40 -5.80
C GLY A 245 -31.91 -3.66 -5.63
N PHE A 246 -31.30 -3.77 -4.45
CA PHE A 246 -29.99 -3.20 -4.17
C PHE A 246 -28.89 -3.81 -5.06
N LEU A 247 -28.92 -5.13 -5.27
CA LEU A 247 -28.00 -5.82 -6.18
C LEU A 247 -28.13 -5.28 -7.62
N VAL A 248 -29.36 -5.10 -8.12
CA VAL A 248 -29.61 -4.52 -9.45
C VAL A 248 -29.05 -3.11 -9.55
N VAL A 249 -29.29 -2.26 -8.53
CA VAL A 249 -28.72 -0.90 -8.49
C VAL A 249 -27.20 -0.93 -8.51
N LEU A 250 -26.56 -1.81 -7.73
CA LEU A 250 -25.11 -1.98 -7.76
C LEU A 250 -24.61 -2.46 -9.13
N CYS A 251 -25.29 -3.40 -9.78
CA CYS A 251 -24.96 -3.84 -11.13
C CYS A 251 -25.03 -2.69 -12.14
N VAL A 252 -26.07 -1.85 -12.07
CA VAL A 252 -26.21 -0.65 -12.91
C VAL A 252 -25.10 0.36 -12.61
N MET A 253 -24.75 0.60 -11.35
CA MET A 253 -23.64 1.48 -10.97
C MET A 253 -22.30 0.98 -11.52
N VAL A 254 -22.04 -0.33 -11.43
CA VAL A 254 -20.83 -0.95 -11.98
C VAL A 254 -20.80 -0.84 -13.50
N TYR A 255 -21.93 -1.11 -14.18
CA TYR A 255 -22.07 -0.95 -15.62
C TYR A 255 -21.78 0.50 -16.05
N TYR A 256 -22.39 1.47 -15.38
CA TYR A 256 -22.20 2.89 -15.66
C TYR A 256 -20.75 3.33 -15.40
N SER A 257 -20.14 2.85 -14.32
CA SER A 257 -18.73 3.11 -14.01
C SER A 257 -17.80 2.54 -15.09
N ARG A 258 -18.09 1.33 -15.60
CA ARG A 258 -17.36 0.73 -16.74
C ARG A 258 -17.52 1.56 -18.02
N ALA A 259 -18.74 1.99 -18.34
CA ALA A 259 -19.01 2.84 -19.50
C ALA A 259 -18.26 4.18 -19.41
N ILE A 260 -18.26 4.82 -18.23
CA ILE A 260 -17.49 6.04 -17.97
C ILE A 260 -15.99 5.79 -18.16
N MET A 261 -15.46 4.69 -17.62
CA MET A 261 -14.03 4.35 -17.74
C MET A 261 -13.63 4.19 -19.22
N GLN A 262 -14.45 3.52 -20.03
CA GLN A 262 -14.21 3.37 -21.46
C GLN A 262 -14.24 4.72 -22.20
N SER A 263 -15.24 5.57 -21.92
CA SER A 263 -15.33 6.93 -22.48
C SER A 263 -14.13 7.82 -22.08
N ARG A 264 -13.66 7.71 -20.84
CA ARG A 264 -12.48 8.46 -20.36
C ARG A 264 -11.21 8.03 -21.10
N ARG A 265 -11.07 6.74 -21.45
CA ARG A 265 -9.92 6.24 -22.21
C ARG A 265 -9.80 6.90 -23.58
N SER A 266 -10.90 6.99 -24.35
CA SER A 266 -10.90 7.63 -25.67
C SER A 266 -10.53 9.12 -25.59
N ARG A 267 -10.98 9.84 -24.56
CA ARG A 267 -10.59 11.25 -24.34
C ARG A 267 -9.10 11.40 -24.02
N VAL A 268 -8.53 10.50 -23.21
CA VAL A 268 -7.09 10.51 -22.92
C VAL A 268 -6.26 10.29 -24.20
N GLU A 269 -6.68 9.37 -25.07
CA GLU A 269 -6.01 9.13 -26.36
C GLU A 269 -6.09 10.36 -27.28
N GLN A 270 -7.23 11.07 -27.32
CA GLN A 270 -7.37 12.31 -28.07
C GLN A 270 -6.44 13.41 -27.53
N PHE A 271 -6.39 13.61 -26.20
CA PHE A 271 -5.48 14.59 -25.59
C PHE A 271 -4.01 14.25 -25.87
N GLN A 272 -3.62 12.97 -25.86
CA GLN A 272 -2.26 12.57 -26.22
C GLN A 272 -1.92 12.88 -27.68
N LYS A 273 -2.86 12.65 -28.61
CA LYS A 273 -2.68 13.02 -30.02
C LYS A 273 -2.54 14.53 -30.21
N GLN A 274 -3.38 15.32 -29.53
CA GLN A 274 -3.29 16.79 -29.56
C GLN A 274 -1.93 17.28 -29.04
N LEU A 275 -1.45 16.73 -27.92
CA LEU A 275 -0.13 17.07 -27.37
C LEU A 275 1.02 16.71 -28.33
N LEU A 276 0.89 15.61 -29.07
CA LEU A 276 1.90 15.21 -30.06
C LEU A 276 1.92 16.17 -31.25
N LEU A 277 0.75 16.48 -31.82
CA LEU A 277 0.61 17.40 -32.96
C LEU A 277 1.08 18.83 -32.61
N GLU A 278 0.70 19.36 -31.45
CA GLU A 278 1.21 20.65 -30.97
C GLU A 278 2.74 20.63 -30.75
N GLY A 279 3.27 19.47 -30.32
CA GLY A 279 4.71 19.27 -30.16
C GLY A 279 5.47 19.29 -31.50
N GLU A 280 4.88 18.76 -32.57
CA GLU A 280 5.45 18.79 -33.92
C GLU A 280 5.36 20.18 -34.54
N ASP A 281 4.22 20.87 -34.42
CA ASP A 281 4.04 22.22 -34.95
C ASP A 281 5.00 23.22 -34.28
N LYS A 282 5.19 23.13 -32.95
CA LYS A 282 6.21 23.94 -32.24
C LYS A 282 7.62 23.67 -32.74
N LYS A 283 7.98 22.41 -33.04
CA LYS A 283 9.30 22.07 -33.62
C LYS A 283 9.45 22.65 -35.03
N PHE A 284 8.40 22.56 -35.84
CA PHE A 284 8.39 23.12 -37.19
C PHE A 284 8.58 24.65 -37.17
N LEU A 285 7.82 25.36 -36.33
CA LEU A 285 7.95 26.81 -36.11
C LEU A 285 9.35 27.21 -35.64
N LEU A 286 9.94 26.46 -34.69
CA LEU A 286 11.30 26.70 -34.22
C LEU A 286 12.35 26.48 -35.32
N ASN A 287 12.19 25.45 -36.16
CA ASN A 287 13.08 25.21 -37.30
C ASN A 287 12.98 26.35 -38.32
N LEU A 288 11.78 26.83 -38.65
CA LEU A 288 11.58 27.96 -39.55
C LEU A 288 12.24 29.23 -39.00
N LEU A 289 12.04 29.53 -37.71
CA LEU A 289 12.70 30.66 -37.05
C LEU A 289 14.22 30.55 -37.06
N ASN A 290 14.78 29.36 -36.87
CA ASN A 290 16.23 29.12 -36.95
C ASN A 290 16.76 29.37 -38.38
N HIS A 291 16.06 28.88 -39.41
CA HIS A 291 16.42 29.14 -40.81
C HIS A 291 16.41 30.64 -41.15
N VAL A 292 15.38 31.37 -40.69
CA VAL A 292 15.30 32.82 -40.92
C VAL A 292 16.44 33.55 -40.20
N LYS A 293 16.72 33.24 -38.92
CA LYS A 293 17.86 33.82 -38.18
C LYS A 293 19.19 33.62 -38.89
N VAL A 294 19.46 32.40 -39.37
CA VAL A 294 20.68 32.09 -40.13
C VAL A 294 20.74 32.93 -41.42
N SER A 295 19.66 32.97 -42.20
CA SER A 295 19.61 33.75 -43.44
C SER A 295 19.79 35.27 -43.21
N GLN A 296 19.29 35.79 -42.09
CA GLN A 296 19.40 37.20 -41.71
C GLN A 296 20.82 37.56 -41.24
N ASP A 297 21.56 36.59 -40.70
CA ASP A 297 22.99 36.73 -40.40
C ASP A 297 23.84 36.78 -41.68
N TYR A 298 23.43 36.06 -42.74
CA TYR A 298 24.06 36.11 -44.07
C TYR A 298 23.71 37.37 -44.89
N SER A 299 22.58 38.03 -44.62
CA SER A 299 22.11 39.22 -45.37
C SER A 299 22.58 40.56 -44.82
N LYS A 300 23.33 40.60 -43.71
CA LYS A 300 23.99 41.84 -43.26
C LYS A 300 25.29 42.05 -44.05
N PRO A 301 25.43 43.12 -44.85
CA PRO A 301 26.74 43.54 -45.33
C PRO A 301 27.49 44.12 -44.13
N GLY A 302 28.64 43.53 -43.78
CA GLY A 302 29.50 44.05 -42.71
C GLY A 302 30.02 45.46 -43.03
N PRO A 303 30.54 46.21 -42.02
CA PRO A 303 31.42 45.62 -41.01
C PRO A 303 31.12 45.99 -39.55
N SER A 304 31.73 45.18 -38.68
CA SER A 304 32.10 45.38 -37.26
C SER A 304 31.12 44.98 -36.14
N LYS A 305 31.68 44.13 -35.27
CA LYS A 305 31.34 43.64 -33.90
C LYS A 305 30.40 44.56 -33.07
N PRO A 306 29.63 44.06 -32.05
CA PRO A 306 30.19 43.16 -31.02
C PRO A 306 29.22 42.19 -30.27
N THR A 307 29.85 41.41 -29.40
CA THR A 307 29.34 40.87 -28.10
C THR A 307 28.48 39.61 -28.08
N VAL A 308 29.15 38.52 -27.69
CA VAL A 308 28.76 37.48 -26.72
C VAL A 308 27.30 37.52 -26.22
N VAL A 309 26.52 36.50 -26.57
CA VAL A 309 25.56 35.89 -25.64
C VAL A 309 25.74 34.39 -25.69
N GLN A 310 26.51 33.90 -24.71
CA GLN A 310 26.62 32.50 -24.37
C GLN A 310 25.36 32.12 -23.59
N GLN A 311 24.39 31.47 -24.22
CA GLN A 311 23.24 30.91 -23.51
C GLN A 311 23.27 29.39 -23.64
N HIS A 312 23.50 28.76 -22.48
CA HIS A 312 23.61 27.33 -22.25
C HIS A 312 22.54 26.51 -23.00
N SER A 313 22.99 25.56 -23.81
CA SER A 313 22.21 24.38 -24.15
C SER A 313 22.92 23.16 -23.57
N HIS A 314 22.31 22.60 -22.51
CA HIS A 314 22.56 21.25 -22.05
C HIS A 314 22.54 20.28 -23.23
N GLN A 315 23.68 19.64 -23.49
CA GLN A 315 23.73 18.38 -24.23
C GLN A 315 23.07 17.29 -23.36
N GLN A 316 22.05 16.65 -23.92
CA GLN A 316 21.68 15.29 -23.55
C GLN A 316 21.43 14.50 -24.84
N PRO A 317 21.95 13.27 -24.99
CA PRO A 317 22.03 12.61 -26.29
C PRO A 317 20.70 12.04 -26.75
N GLN A 318 20.41 12.19 -28.04
CA GLN A 318 19.42 11.37 -28.75
C GLN A 318 19.92 9.92 -28.80
N GLY A 319 19.27 9.04 -28.05
CA GLY A 319 19.29 7.60 -28.30
C GLY A 319 18.25 7.27 -29.37
N SER A 320 18.72 6.76 -30.49
CA SER A 320 17.92 6.17 -31.57
C SER A 320 17.14 4.94 -31.07
N MET A 321 15.84 4.88 -31.37
CA MET A 321 15.10 3.61 -31.42
C MET A 321 14.51 3.48 -32.81
N ASN A 322 15.17 2.66 -33.62
CA ASN A 322 14.59 2.03 -34.78
C ASN A 322 13.52 1.04 -34.30
N PHE A 323 12.30 1.15 -34.82
CA PHE A 323 11.33 0.07 -34.82
C PHE A 323 11.49 -0.68 -36.15
N SER A 324 11.98 -1.91 -36.07
CA SER A 324 11.76 -2.93 -37.09
C SER A 324 10.69 -3.89 -36.56
N ASN A 325 9.83 -4.33 -37.49
CA ASN A 325 8.64 -5.17 -37.40
C ASN A 325 8.59 -6.25 -36.31
#